data_AF-A0A3P1WL76-F1
#
_entry.id   AF-A0A3P1WL76-F1
#
_cell.length_a   1.000
_cell.length_b   1.000
_cell.length_c   1.000
_cell.angle_alpha   90.00
_cell.angle_beta   90.00
_cell.angle_gamma   90.00
#
_symmetry.space_group_name_H-M   'P 1'
#
loop_
_entity.id
_entity.type
_entity.pdbx_description
1 polymer ?
#
loop_
_entity_poly.entity_id
_entity_poly.type
_entity_poly.pdbx_seq_one_letter_code
_entity_poly.pdbx_strand_id
1 'polypeptide(L)'
;MMKIHPVQAGTLLLVGAAAVGLSLVAPGDVPRYTKVAPPLDTRVACQPTVPGELLLTGTNLQLAKHGGQTQTIQAPSITTIEQLHTVRGILPSGGIFGTDKSWTPCQQAATNGQVIFPSAEAAQLVLTNPDSREASVDIKIYSSAGELQALGTRGINLAPGETRPVAVSVLAASTEGAIGVYWQTSRGRVIASGNTVGTAQRYVIPPLGSAPRHELPGQAAGAEPKLLLLNMNAERASATVNFHSPTATFVPAGGEDVSIPPHSVVQLDLAQGVAGEPGAFTVEADRPVSALLITGGAQPQAASGAAAADTALSALLPGGSTLQLTNLSAQETSVEVLIGGQPTTLSVAARATGVVAIPEGDPVLVEASAEAQLFGAGVTPDATAVIPLTPTKVPDPDPMEAELVRTLR
;
A
#
# COMPACT_ATOMS: atom_id res chain seq x y z
N MET A 1 34.32 88.36 -35.76
CA MET A 1 34.64 86.97 -36.15
C MET A 1 35.15 86.23 -34.92
N MET A 2 34.91 84.92 -34.88
CA MET A 2 35.29 83.92 -33.86
C MET A 2 34.20 83.58 -32.83
N LYS A 3 33.55 82.44 -33.12
CA LYS A 3 32.58 81.69 -32.31
C LYS A 3 33.30 81.02 -31.14
N ILE A 4 32.73 81.10 -29.94
CA ILE A 4 33.01 80.16 -28.85
C ILE A 4 31.64 79.55 -28.48
N HIS A 5 31.50 78.24 -28.70
CA HIS A 5 30.31 77.49 -28.33
C HIS A 5 30.25 77.33 -26.79
N PRO A 6 29.16 77.74 -26.12
CA PRO A 6 28.89 77.27 -24.77
C PRO A 6 28.26 75.88 -24.89
N VAL A 7 29.05 74.81 -24.75
CA VAL A 7 28.44 73.52 -24.42
C VAL A 7 28.01 73.60 -22.97
N GLN A 8 26.68 73.56 -22.82
CA GLN A 8 25.93 73.75 -21.61
C GLN A 8 26.36 72.79 -20.51
N ALA A 9 26.54 73.31 -19.30
CA ALA A 9 26.70 72.57 -18.05
C ALA A 9 25.49 71.64 -17.72
N GLY A 10 24.45 71.61 -18.55
CA GLY A 10 23.25 70.79 -18.37
C GLY A 10 23.40 69.31 -18.77
N THR A 11 24.32 68.98 -19.68
CA THR A 11 24.42 67.60 -20.22
C THR A 11 25.31 66.68 -19.36
N LEU A 12 26.24 67.22 -18.57
CA LEU A 12 27.04 66.42 -17.62
C LEU A 12 26.29 66.06 -16.32
N LEU A 13 25.33 66.89 -15.90
CA LEU A 13 24.53 66.65 -14.70
C LEU A 13 23.50 65.52 -14.87
N LEU A 14 22.96 65.33 -16.07
CA LEU A 14 22.00 64.25 -16.37
C LEU A 14 22.66 62.87 -16.48
N VAL A 15 23.89 62.78 -17.01
CA VAL A 15 24.64 61.50 -17.06
C VAL A 15 25.19 61.13 -15.68
N GLY A 16 25.65 62.11 -14.89
CA GLY A 16 26.08 61.88 -13.51
C GLY A 16 24.94 61.44 -12.58
N ALA A 17 23.77 62.07 -12.69
CA ALA A 17 22.60 61.70 -11.89
C ALA A 17 22.03 60.32 -12.27
N ALA A 18 22.04 59.94 -13.55
CA ALA A 18 21.64 58.61 -13.99
C ALA A 18 22.64 57.53 -13.54
N ALA A 19 23.95 57.80 -13.58
CA ALA A 19 24.98 56.87 -13.14
C ALA A 19 25.01 56.68 -11.61
N VAL A 20 24.74 57.73 -10.82
CA VAL A 20 24.60 57.63 -9.35
C VAL A 20 23.27 57.00 -8.95
N GLY A 21 22.19 57.22 -9.72
CA GLY A 21 20.90 56.57 -9.50
C GLY A 21 20.96 55.04 -9.67
N LEU A 22 21.78 54.55 -10.61
CA LEU A 22 22.02 53.11 -10.82
C LEU A 22 22.99 52.49 -9.80
N SER A 23 23.90 53.26 -9.19
CA SER A 23 24.82 52.75 -8.17
C SER A 23 24.23 52.70 -6.75
N LEU A 24 23.07 53.31 -6.54
CA LEU A 24 22.33 53.25 -5.27
C LEU A 24 21.21 52.19 -5.25
N VAL A 25 21.01 51.46 -6.36
CA VAL A 25 20.16 50.27 -6.35
C VAL A 25 20.95 49.15 -5.70
N ALA A 26 20.76 48.95 -4.39
CA ALA A 26 21.22 47.75 -3.72
C ALA A 26 20.71 46.55 -4.54
N PRO A 27 21.57 45.58 -4.90
CA PRO A 27 21.10 44.38 -5.58
C PRO A 27 20.02 43.75 -4.71
N GLY A 28 18.77 43.76 -5.18
CA GLY A 28 17.66 43.19 -4.44
C GLY A 28 17.99 41.75 -4.08
N ASP A 29 17.64 41.35 -2.86
CA ASP A 29 17.83 39.98 -2.40
C ASP A 29 17.18 39.03 -3.41
N VAL A 30 18.01 38.38 -4.22
CA VAL A 30 17.53 37.35 -5.15
C VAL A 30 17.18 36.15 -4.28
N PRO A 31 15.93 35.70 -4.24
CA PRO A 31 15.56 34.53 -3.47
C PRO A 31 16.46 33.37 -3.91
N ARG A 32 17.20 32.77 -2.97
CA ARG A 32 18.02 31.58 -3.25
C ARG A 32 17.17 30.31 -3.31
N TYR A 33 16.02 30.35 -2.65
CA TYR A 33 15.10 29.24 -2.52
C TYR A 33 13.70 29.66 -2.96
N THR A 34 13.00 28.74 -3.60
CA THR A 34 11.57 28.87 -3.89
C THR A 34 10.84 27.67 -3.31
N LYS A 35 9.56 27.86 -2.94
CA LYS A 35 8.72 26.75 -2.51
C LYS A 35 8.14 26.05 -3.74
N VAL A 36 8.37 24.76 -3.87
CA VAL A 36 7.84 23.92 -4.95
C VAL A 36 7.03 22.80 -4.33
N ALA A 37 5.78 22.66 -4.75
CA ALA A 37 4.99 21.48 -4.44
C ALA A 37 5.52 20.30 -5.27
N PRO A 38 5.91 19.16 -4.66
CA PRO A 38 6.29 17.98 -5.42
C PRO A 38 5.14 17.49 -6.32
N PRO A 39 5.46 16.84 -7.45
CA PRO A 39 4.44 16.23 -8.28
C PRO A 39 3.70 15.14 -7.48
N LEU A 40 2.37 15.21 -7.51
CA LEU A 40 1.47 14.24 -6.87
C LEU A 40 1.38 12.92 -7.64
N ASP A 41 1.96 12.88 -8.84
CA ASP A 41 2.04 11.67 -9.67
C ASP A 41 2.93 10.62 -9.00
N THR A 42 2.35 9.47 -8.68
CA THR A 42 3.10 8.29 -8.23
C THR A 42 3.03 7.19 -9.28
N ARG A 43 3.88 6.17 -9.12
CA ARG A 43 3.92 5.00 -10.00
C ARG A 43 3.79 3.72 -9.18
N VAL A 44 2.82 2.90 -9.54
CA VAL A 44 2.67 1.53 -9.03
C VAL A 44 2.95 0.52 -10.15
N ALA A 45 3.35 -0.68 -9.76
CA ALA A 45 3.54 -1.82 -10.63
C ALA A 45 2.55 -2.92 -10.25
N CYS A 46 1.97 -3.52 -11.28
CA CYS A 46 0.92 -4.52 -11.17
C CYS A 46 1.46 -5.80 -11.83
N GLN A 47 1.97 -6.72 -11.02
CA GLN A 47 2.49 -8.01 -11.47
C GLN A 47 1.43 -9.09 -11.23
N PRO A 48 0.83 -9.66 -12.29
CA PRO A 48 -0.08 -10.78 -12.11
C PRO A 48 0.66 -12.01 -11.59
N THR A 49 0.07 -12.68 -10.60
CA THR A 49 0.45 -14.02 -10.13
C THR A 49 -0.16 -15.11 -11.03
N VAL A 50 -1.36 -14.84 -11.54
CA VAL A 50 -2.06 -15.52 -12.64
C VAL A 50 -2.69 -14.44 -13.55
N PRO A 51 -3.00 -14.76 -14.82
CA PRO A 51 -3.80 -13.87 -15.66
C PRO A 51 -5.11 -13.45 -14.96
N GLY A 52 -5.52 -12.21 -15.17
CA GLY A 52 -6.69 -11.66 -14.52
C GLY A 52 -7.06 -10.25 -14.97
N GLU A 53 -8.04 -9.67 -14.29
CA GLU A 53 -8.51 -8.31 -14.52
C GLU A 53 -7.77 -7.33 -13.61
N LEU A 54 -7.10 -6.36 -14.22
CA LEU A 54 -6.54 -5.21 -13.54
C LEU A 54 -7.67 -4.23 -13.23
N LEU A 55 -7.99 -4.09 -11.95
CA LEU A 55 -8.98 -3.16 -11.41
C LEU A 55 -8.24 -1.91 -10.92
N LEU A 56 -8.52 -0.75 -11.48
CA LEU A 56 -7.83 0.51 -11.16
C LEU A 56 -8.75 1.67 -10.83
N THR A 57 -8.35 2.45 -9.83
CA THR A 57 -8.88 3.78 -9.54
C THR A 57 -7.75 4.82 -9.47
N GLY A 58 -8.11 6.10 -9.41
CA GLY A 58 -7.16 7.22 -9.36
C GLY A 58 -7.50 8.28 -10.40
N THR A 59 -6.57 9.20 -10.67
CA THR A 59 -6.79 10.29 -11.64
C THR A 59 -5.60 10.45 -12.56
N ASN A 60 -5.85 10.85 -13.82
CA ASN A 60 -4.82 11.04 -14.85
C ASN A 60 -3.93 9.80 -15.07
N LEU A 61 -4.58 8.64 -15.14
CA LEU A 61 -3.88 7.36 -15.20
C LEU A 61 -3.24 7.11 -16.57
N GLN A 62 -1.99 6.69 -16.54
CA GLN A 62 -1.23 6.17 -17.67
C GLN A 62 -0.85 4.73 -17.36
N LEU A 63 -1.31 3.81 -18.20
CA LEU A 63 -0.98 2.40 -18.13
C LEU A 63 0.09 2.08 -19.16
N ALA A 64 1.16 1.41 -18.74
CA ALA A 64 2.21 0.96 -19.64
C ALA A 64 2.49 -0.53 -19.40
N LYS A 65 2.40 -1.31 -20.46
CA LYS A 65 2.93 -2.68 -20.48
C LYS A 65 4.45 -2.62 -20.43
N HIS A 66 5.10 -3.49 -19.66
CA HIS A 66 6.56 -3.49 -19.61
C HIS A 66 7.16 -3.71 -21.01
N GLY A 67 8.10 -2.84 -21.41
CA GLY A 67 8.70 -2.84 -22.75
C GLY A 67 7.75 -2.41 -23.89
N GLY A 68 6.53 -1.98 -23.58
CA GLY A 68 5.50 -1.59 -24.54
C GLY A 68 5.21 -0.09 -24.57
N GLN A 69 4.15 0.27 -25.29
CA GLN A 69 3.65 1.65 -25.36
C GLN A 69 2.85 2.01 -24.11
N THR A 70 2.89 3.30 -23.76
CA THR A 70 2.06 3.89 -22.70
C THR A 70 0.75 4.38 -23.31
N GLN A 71 -0.36 4.09 -22.62
CA GLN A 71 -1.70 4.55 -23.00
C GLN A 71 -2.35 5.30 -21.83
N THR A 72 -3.05 6.39 -22.15
CA THR A 72 -3.88 7.10 -21.18
C THR A 72 -5.18 6.33 -20.99
N ILE A 73 -5.58 6.11 -19.73
CA ILE A 73 -6.84 5.43 -19.38
C ILE A 73 -7.68 6.31 -18.46
N GLN A 74 -9.00 6.14 -18.52
CA GLN A 74 -9.94 6.78 -17.59
C GLN A 74 -10.24 5.83 -16.43
N ALA A 75 -10.30 6.36 -15.22
CA ALA A 75 -10.69 5.63 -14.02
C ALA A 75 -12.19 5.81 -13.73
N PRO A 76 -12.89 4.82 -13.14
CA PRO A 76 -12.41 3.47 -12.87
C PRO A 76 -12.10 2.71 -14.17
N SER A 77 -11.11 1.82 -14.14
CA SER A 77 -10.70 1.04 -15.31
C SER A 77 -10.60 -0.45 -14.98
N ILE A 78 -11.06 -1.28 -15.91
CA ILE A 78 -10.95 -2.73 -15.87
C ILE A 78 -10.23 -3.15 -17.15
N THR A 79 -9.13 -3.87 -17.04
CA THR A 79 -8.35 -4.32 -18.21
C THR A 79 -7.72 -5.67 -17.94
N THR A 80 -7.86 -6.63 -18.85
CA THR A 80 -7.19 -7.93 -18.71
C THR A 80 -5.68 -7.78 -18.87
N ILE A 81 -4.91 -8.33 -17.92
CA ILE A 81 -3.46 -8.36 -17.99
C ILE A 81 -2.92 -9.77 -17.72
N GLU A 82 -1.83 -10.11 -18.41
CA GLU A 82 -1.13 -11.41 -18.27
C GLU A 82 0.33 -11.24 -17.85
N GLN A 83 0.81 -10.00 -17.79
CA GLN A 83 2.21 -9.68 -17.48
C GLN A 83 2.32 -8.34 -16.76
N LEU A 84 3.54 -7.99 -16.36
CA LEU A 84 3.86 -6.75 -15.67
C LEU A 84 3.34 -5.51 -16.41
N HIS A 85 2.56 -4.71 -15.70
CA HIS A 85 2.21 -3.36 -16.09
C HIS A 85 2.65 -2.35 -15.02
N THR A 86 2.91 -1.12 -15.44
CA THR A 86 3.07 0.02 -14.53
C THR A 86 1.96 1.01 -14.76
N VAL A 87 1.43 1.57 -13.68
CA VAL A 87 0.41 2.62 -13.69
C VAL A 87 1.01 3.87 -13.08
N ARG A 88 0.93 5.00 -13.78
CA ARG A 88 1.35 6.32 -13.30
C ARG A 88 0.14 7.25 -13.24
N GLY A 89 0.02 8.05 -12.20
CA GLY A 89 -1.04 9.04 -12.07
C GLY A 89 -1.14 9.56 -10.64
N ILE A 90 -2.24 10.24 -10.31
CA ILE A 90 -2.51 10.75 -8.97
C ILE A 90 -3.30 9.67 -8.21
N LEU A 91 -2.76 9.27 -7.05
CA LEU A 91 -3.27 8.17 -6.23
C LEU A 91 -3.70 6.92 -7.04
N PRO A 92 -2.85 6.38 -7.92
CA PRO A 92 -3.16 5.15 -8.64
C PRO A 92 -3.26 4.01 -7.62
N SER A 93 -4.44 3.40 -7.55
CA SER A 93 -4.72 2.32 -6.61
C SER A 93 -5.42 1.17 -7.34
N GLY A 94 -5.33 -0.02 -6.75
CA GLY A 94 -5.97 -1.22 -7.30
C GLY A 94 -5.08 -2.45 -7.28
N GLY A 95 -5.38 -3.39 -8.16
CA GLY A 95 -4.75 -4.70 -8.18
C GLY A 95 -5.33 -5.61 -9.25
N ILE A 96 -4.78 -6.82 -9.33
CA ILE A 96 -5.26 -7.86 -10.23
C ILE A 96 -6.21 -8.78 -9.47
N PHE A 97 -7.43 -8.92 -9.98
CA PHE A 97 -8.32 -10.01 -9.64
C PHE A 97 -8.07 -11.19 -10.59
N GLY A 98 -7.40 -12.22 -10.07
CA GLY A 98 -6.95 -13.37 -10.85
C GLY A 98 -8.09 -14.25 -11.32
N THR A 99 -7.85 -15.02 -12.39
CA THR A 99 -8.77 -16.07 -12.85
C THR A 99 -9.05 -17.17 -11.81
N ASP A 100 -8.17 -17.30 -10.82
CA ASP A 100 -8.33 -18.15 -9.62
C ASP A 100 -9.07 -17.44 -8.46
N LYS A 101 -9.64 -16.26 -8.72
CA LYS A 101 -10.31 -15.36 -7.76
C LYS A 101 -9.41 -14.87 -6.62
N SER A 102 -8.08 -14.91 -6.79
CA SER A 102 -7.13 -14.31 -5.85
C SER A 102 -6.96 -12.81 -6.11
N TRP A 103 -6.57 -12.06 -5.08
CA TRP A 103 -6.27 -10.63 -5.18
C TRP A 103 -4.76 -10.37 -5.09
N THR A 104 -4.20 -9.71 -6.09
CA THR A 104 -2.80 -9.23 -6.06
C THR A 104 -2.77 -7.71 -6.13
N PRO A 105 -2.43 -6.99 -5.05
CA PRO A 105 -2.41 -5.53 -5.08
C PRO A 105 -1.32 -5.01 -6.02
N CYS A 106 -1.61 -3.90 -6.69
CA CYS A 106 -0.57 -3.08 -7.31
C CYS A 106 0.26 -2.41 -6.21
N GLN A 107 1.57 -2.28 -6.44
CA GLN A 107 2.51 -1.86 -5.40
C GLN A 107 3.45 -0.78 -5.92
N GLN A 108 3.81 0.18 -5.06
CA GLN A 108 4.96 1.02 -5.34
C GLN A 108 6.24 0.19 -5.18
N ALA A 109 7.18 0.34 -6.11
CA ALA A 109 8.48 -0.30 -5.98
C ALA A 109 9.24 0.31 -4.80
N ALA A 110 9.71 -0.54 -3.89
CA ALA A 110 10.38 -0.15 -2.66
C ALA A 110 11.79 -0.74 -2.57
N THR A 111 12.59 -0.23 -1.62
CA THR A 111 13.94 -0.72 -1.34
C THR A 111 13.97 -1.75 -0.22
N ASN A 112 12.87 -1.94 0.49
CA ASN A 112 12.67 -2.99 1.47
C ASN A 112 11.18 -3.29 1.62
N GLY A 113 10.88 -4.40 2.28
CA GLY A 113 9.54 -4.78 2.69
C GLY A 113 9.55 -6.17 3.28
N GLN A 114 8.39 -6.64 3.69
CA GLN A 114 8.23 -7.99 4.22
C GLN A 114 6.94 -8.65 3.78
N VAL A 115 6.92 -9.98 3.84
CA VAL A 115 5.72 -10.83 3.71
C VAL A 115 5.75 -11.87 4.83
N ILE A 116 4.59 -12.37 5.25
CA ILE A 116 4.51 -13.44 6.25
C ILE A 116 3.74 -14.62 5.64
N PHE A 117 4.32 -15.80 5.66
CA PHE A 117 3.68 -17.03 5.21
C PHE A 117 3.16 -17.83 6.40
N PRO A 118 1.96 -18.42 6.34
CA PRO A 118 1.46 -19.27 7.42
C PRO A 118 2.06 -20.68 7.44
N SER A 119 2.75 -21.07 6.37
CA SER A 119 3.55 -22.29 6.34
C SER A 119 4.79 -22.10 5.47
N ALA A 120 5.94 -22.55 5.97
CA ALA A 120 7.20 -22.58 5.23
C ALA A 120 7.11 -23.50 3.99
N GLU A 121 6.44 -24.65 4.09
CA GLU A 121 6.44 -25.70 3.06
C GLU A 121 5.89 -25.23 1.71
N ALA A 122 4.93 -24.30 1.74
CA ALA A 122 4.29 -23.74 0.56
C ALA A 122 4.83 -22.36 0.18
N ALA A 123 5.84 -21.83 0.88
CA ALA A 123 6.24 -20.44 0.75
C ALA A 123 7.05 -20.17 -0.54
N GLN A 124 6.55 -19.25 -1.37
CA GLN A 124 7.27 -18.70 -2.52
C GLN A 124 7.21 -17.18 -2.50
N LEU A 125 8.35 -16.51 -2.54
CA LEU A 125 8.43 -15.07 -2.70
C LEU A 125 8.60 -14.75 -4.18
N VAL A 126 7.74 -13.91 -4.75
CA VAL A 126 7.88 -13.41 -6.12
C VAL A 126 8.43 -11.99 -6.06
N LEU A 127 9.64 -11.82 -6.58
CA LEU A 127 10.30 -10.53 -6.69
C LEU A 127 10.19 -10.04 -8.13
N THR A 128 9.77 -8.79 -8.32
CA THR A 128 9.72 -8.16 -9.64
C THR A 128 10.44 -6.83 -9.60
N ASN A 129 11.31 -6.59 -10.57
CA ASN A 129 11.94 -5.31 -10.80
C ASN A 129 11.17 -4.54 -11.89
N PRO A 130 10.30 -3.56 -11.53
CA PRO A 130 9.55 -2.81 -12.54
C PRO A 130 10.34 -1.66 -13.16
N ASP A 131 11.56 -1.39 -12.68
CA ASP A 131 12.38 -0.27 -13.12
C ASP A 131 13.21 -0.64 -14.37
N SER A 132 13.76 0.38 -15.04
CA SER A 132 14.59 0.21 -16.25
C SER A 132 16.06 -0.10 -15.96
N ARG A 133 16.42 -0.24 -14.68
CA ARG A 133 17.78 -0.54 -14.21
C ARG A 133 17.75 -1.80 -13.36
N GLU A 134 18.87 -2.51 -13.31
CA GLU A 134 19.02 -3.69 -12.48
C GLU A 134 18.77 -3.40 -10.99
N ALA A 135 18.20 -4.38 -10.29
CA ALA A 135 18.06 -4.40 -8.85
C ALA A 135 18.83 -5.58 -8.26
N SER A 136 19.31 -5.44 -7.01
CA SER A 136 19.98 -6.53 -6.29
C SER A 136 19.37 -6.65 -4.91
N VAL A 137 18.88 -7.85 -4.57
CA VAL A 137 18.05 -8.10 -3.38
C VAL A 137 18.73 -9.09 -2.45
N ASP A 138 18.71 -8.76 -1.16
CA ASP A 138 19.01 -9.65 -0.04
C ASP A 138 17.73 -9.99 0.71
N ILE A 139 17.69 -11.17 1.31
CA ILE A 139 16.55 -11.74 2.02
C ILE A 139 16.99 -12.20 3.42
N LYS A 140 16.13 -11.97 4.41
CA LYS A 140 16.20 -12.58 5.73
C LYS A 140 14.92 -13.34 5.99
N ILE A 141 15.03 -14.49 6.64
CA ILE A 141 13.88 -15.34 6.98
C ILE A 141 13.83 -15.46 8.50
N TYR A 142 12.64 -15.31 9.07
CA TYR A 142 12.36 -15.41 10.49
C TYR A 142 11.35 -16.53 10.72
N SER A 143 11.57 -17.32 11.76
CA SER A 143 10.66 -18.37 12.23
C SER A 143 10.15 -18.03 13.62
N SER A 144 9.38 -18.92 14.25
CA SER A 144 9.06 -18.82 15.67
C SER A 144 10.29 -18.95 16.59
N ALA A 145 11.39 -19.51 16.09
CA ALA A 145 12.65 -19.70 16.83
C ALA A 145 13.69 -18.60 16.59
N GLY A 146 13.37 -17.58 15.78
CA GLY A 146 14.29 -16.49 15.43
C GLY A 146 14.68 -16.45 13.94
N GLU A 147 15.71 -15.66 13.62
CA GLU A 147 16.27 -15.54 12.27
C GLU A 147 16.91 -16.86 11.80
N LEU A 148 16.51 -17.34 10.63
CA LEU A 148 17.06 -18.50 9.96
C LEU A 148 18.27 -18.11 9.10
N GLN A 149 19.33 -18.92 9.18
CA GLN A 149 20.47 -18.79 8.28
C GLN A 149 20.29 -19.73 7.09
N ALA A 150 20.08 -19.16 5.90
CA ALA A 150 19.92 -19.91 4.66
C ALA A 150 20.89 -19.40 3.58
N LEU A 151 21.48 -20.33 2.82
CA LEU A 151 22.32 -20.01 1.65
C LEU A 151 21.45 -19.51 0.49
N GLY A 152 22.02 -18.66 -0.38
CA GLY A 152 21.31 -18.15 -1.56
C GLY A 152 20.32 -17.02 -1.27
N THR A 153 20.36 -16.44 -0.07
CA THR A 153 19.52 -15.32 0.34
C THR A 153 20.11 -13.95 0.00
N ARG A 154 21.31 -13.88 -0.58
CA ARG A 154 22.00 -12.60 -0.85
C ARG A 154 22.33 -12.41 -2.33
N GLY A 155 22.34 -11.15 -2.76
CA GLY A 155 22.80 -10.73 -4.09
C GLY A 155 21.92 -11.25 -5.24
N ILE A 156 20.63 -11.41 -5.01
CA ILE A 156 19.67 -11.85 -6.03
C ILE A 156 19.51 -10.69 -7.04
N ASN A 157 20.18 -10.80 -8.18
CA ASN A 157 20.17 -9.75 -9.21
C ASN A 157 18.98 -9.91 -10.15
N LEU A 158 18.21 -8.84 -10.36
CA LEU A 158 17.05 -8.79 -11.24
C LEU A 158 17.30 -7.81 -12.37
N ALA A 159 17.24 -8.29 -13.61
CA ALA A 159 17.26 -7.44 -14.79
C ALA A 159 16.03 -6.51 -14.83
N PRO A 160 16.06 -5.43 -15.63
CA PRO A 160 14.89 -4.58 -15.85
C PRO A 160 13.67 -5.40 -16.30
N GLY A 161 12.54 -5.25 -15.62
CA GLY A 161 11.30 -6.00 -15.90
C GLY A 161 11.29 -7.45 -15.44
N GLU A 162 12.40 -7.96 -14.91
CA GLU A 162 12.49 -9.36 -14.52
C GLU A 162 11.59 -9.65 -13.33
N THR A 163 10.86 -10.77 -13.43
CA THR A 163 10.16 -11.40 -12.31
C THR A 163 10.84 -12.72 -11.98
N ARG A 164 11.19 -12.91 -10.71
CA ARG A 164 11.85 -14.12 -10.22
C ARG A 164 11.11 -14.70 -9.03
N PRO A 165 10.60 -15.95 -9.13
CA PRO A 165 10.15 -16.69 -7.97
C PRO A 165 11.35 -17.22 -7.18
N VAL A 166 11.32 -17.01 -5.86
CA VAL A 166 12.27 -17.55 -4.89
C VAL A 166 11.53 -18.58 -4.05
N ALA A 167 11.96 -19.84 -4.13
CA ALA A 167 11.36 -20.94 -3.37
C ALA A 167 11.81 -20.88 -1.90
N VAL A 168 11.12 -20.05 -1.11
CA VAL A 168 11.39 -19.89 0.32
C VAL A 168 11.21 -21.22 1.06
N SER A 169 10.30 -22.09 0.60
CA SER A 169 10.14 -23.44 1.11
C SER A 169 11.41 -24.29 1.09
N VAL A 170 12.29 -24.10 0.10
CA VAL A 170 13.59 -24.78 0.04
C VAL A 170 14.58 -24.14 1.02
N LEU A 171 14.55 -22.81 1.15
CA LEU A 171 15.43 -22.06 2.05
C LEU A 171 15.09 -22.30 3.53
N ALA A 172 13.82 -22.58 3.83
CA ALA A 172 13.31 -22.83 5.17
C ALA A 172 12.88 -24.30 5.37
N ALA A 173 13.45 -25.24 4.60
CA ALA A 173 12.99 -26.65 4.55
C ALA A 173 13.04 -27.39 5.89
N SER A 174 13.85 -26.92 6.85
CA SER A 174 13.94 -27.48 8.22
C SER A 174 13.03 -26.78 9.22
N THR A 175 12.13 -25.92 8.76
CA THR A 175 11.24 -25.12 9.61
C THR A 175 9.80 -25.51 9.32
N GLU A 176 9.03 -25.73 10.38
CA GLU A 176 7.60 -25.94 10.30
C GLU A 176 6.85 -24.67 10.71
N GLY A 177 5.63 -24.51 10.20
CA GLY A 177 4.75 -23.42 10.56
C GLY A 177 5.09 -22.08 9.90
N ALA A 178 4.64 -20.99 10.53
CA ALA A 178 4.71 -19.66 9.96
C ALA A 178 6.14 -19.11 9.88
N ILE A 179 6.42 -18.40 8.78
CA ILE A 179 7.70 -17.73 8.55
C ILE A 179 7.50 -16.30 8.05
N GLY A 180 8.37 -15.40 8.46
CA GLY A 180 8.44 -14.03 7.99
C GLY A 180 9.61 -13.88 7.04
N VAL A 181 9.42 -13.17 5.93
CA VAL A 181 10.47 -12.91 4.96
C VAL A 181 10.62 -11.41 4.81
N TYR A 182 11.78 -10.88 5.19
CA TYR A 182 12.16 -9.50 4.95
C TYR A 182 13.11 -9.46 3.76
N TRP A 183 12.86 -8.56 2.82
CA TRP A 183 13.74 -8.31 1.69
C TRP A 183 14.26 -6.89 1.73
N GLN A 184 15.46 -6.69 1.22
CA GLN A 184 16.09 -5.39 1.11
C GLN A 184 16.95 -5.34 -0.15
N THR A 185 16.85 -4.25 -0.90
CA THR A 185 17.69 -4.00 -2.05
C THR A 185 18.97 -3.28 -1.65
N SER A 186 20.12 -3.76 -2.13
CA SER A 186 21.37 -2.98 -2.09
C SER A 186 21.44 -1.96 -3.24
N ARG A 187 20.72 -2.24 -4.34
CA ARG A 187 20.56 -1.37 -5.51
C ARG A 187 19.18 -1.56 -6.13
N GLY A 188 18.61 -0.47 -6.66
CA GLY A 188 17.32 -0.50 -7.36
C GLY A 188 16.14 -0.58 -6.40
N ARG A 189 14.98 -0.96 -6.92
CA ARG A 189 13.74 -1.14 -6.15
C ARG A 189 12.98 -2.31 -6.75
N VAL A 190 12.18 -2.98 -5.94
CA VAL A 190 11.36 -4.11 -6.37
C VAL A 190 9.95 -3.99 -5.79
N ILE A 191 9.02 -4.71 -6.40
CA ILE A 191 7.77 -5.11 -5.75
C ILE A 191 7.88 -6.57 -5.36
N ALA A 192 7.12 -6.98 -4.36
CA ALA A 192 7.17 -8.34 -3.83
C ALA A 192 5.78 -8.84 -3.45
N SER A 193 5.51 -10.10 -3.72
CA SER A 193 4.33 -10.80 -3.19
C SER A 193 4.72 -12.19 -2.71
N GLY A 194 4.04 -12.67 -1.68
CA GLY A 194 4.11 -14.08 -1.32
C GLY A 194 3.06 -14.87 -2.08
N ASN A 195 3.38 -16.10 -2.44
CA ASN A 195 2.44 -17.08 -2.96
C ASN A 195 2.56 -18.37 -2.16
N THR A 196 1.42 -19.04 -1.98
CA THR A 196 1.39 -20.46 -1.57
C THR A 196 1.43 -21.36 -2.80
N VAL A 197 2.39 -22.28 -2.84
CA VAL A 197 2.55 -23.27 -3.92
C VAL A 197 2.33 -24.68 -3.39
N GLY A 198 1.80 -25.57 -4.22
CA GLY A 198 1.55 -26.97 -3.83
C GLY A 198 0.33 -27.19 -2.92
N THR A 199 -0.44 -26.14 -2.62
CA THR A 199 -1.72 -26.21 -1.92
C THR A 199 -2.88 -26.42 -2.90
N ALA A 200 -4.00 -26.96 -2.42
CA ALA A 200 -5.21 -27.13 -3.24
C ALA A 200 -5.73 -25.80 -3.81
N GLN A 201 -5.46 -24.69 -3.12
CA GLN A 201 -5.78 -23.35 -3.55
C GLN A 201 -4.60 -22.42 -3.29
N ARG A 202 -4.16 -21.72 -4.34
CA ARG A 202 -3.17 -20.64 -4.25
C ARG A 202 -3.86 -19.40 -3.71
N TYR A 203 -3.22 -18.70 -2.80
CA TYR A 203 -3.60 -17.32 -2.47
C TYR A 203 -2.34 -16.46 -2.36
N VAL A 204 -2.55 -15.17 -2.49
CA VAL A 204 -1.49 -14.16 -2.61
C VAL A 204 -1.37 -13.45 -1.28
N ILE A 205 -0.13 -13.28 -0.82
CA ILE A 205 0.23 -12.56 0.39
C ILE A 205 0.74 -11.18 -0.03
N PRO A 206 0.09 -10.09 0.42
CA PRO A 206 0.52 -8.74 0.10
C PRO A 206 1.84 -8.40 0.83
N PRO A 207 2.62 -7.43 0.32
CA PRO A 207 3.71 -6.85 1.08
C PRO A 207 3.15 -6.11 2.31
N LEU A 208 3.93 -6.08 3.39
CA LEU A 208 3.54 -5.50 4.67
C LEU A 208 4.52 -4.42 5.10
N GLY A 209 3.99 -3.43 5.80
CA GLY A 209 4.77 -2.45 6.55
C GLY A 209 4.97 -2.87 8.01
N SER A 210 5.86 -2.15 8.72
CA SER A 210 6.03 -2.29 10.17
C SER A 210 5.50 -1.04 10.86
N ALA A 211 4.56 -1.22 11.78
CA ALA A 211 3.92 -0.14 12.52
C ALA A 211 3.45 -0.63 13.90
N PRO A 212 3.29 0.27 14.89
CA PRO A 212 2.73 -0.10 16.19
C PRO A 212 1.21 -0.28 16.13
N ARG A 213 0.54 0.19 15.07
CA ARG A 213 -0.90 0.02 14.87
C ARG A 213 -1.16 -0.52 13.46
N HIS A 214 -2.08 -1.47 13.35
CA HIS A 214 -2.57 -2.01 12.07
C HIS A 214 -4.08 -2.12 12.05
N GLU A 215 -4.68 -1.72 10.95
CA GLU A 215 -6.09 -1.90 10.62
C GLU A 215 -6.23 -3.02 9.59
N LEU A 216 -6.74 -4.19 9.99
CA LEU A 216 -6.77 -5.41 9.18
C LEU A 216 -8.22 -5.77 8.82
N PRO A 217 -8.76 -5.28 7.69
CA PRO A 217 -10.10 -5.63 7.27
C PRO A 217 -10.16 -7.03 6.64
N GLY A 218 -11.37 -7.55 6.48
CA GLY A 218 -11.62 -8.70 5.60
C GLY A 218 -11.84 -10.03 6.29
N GLN A 219 -12.18 -10.05 7.58
CA GLN A 219 -12.66 -11.28 8.21
C GLN A 219 -14.00 -11.66 7.58
N ALA A 220 -14.07 -12.82 6.94
CA ALA A 220 -15.27 -13.25 6.23
C ALA A 220 -16.28 -13.89 7.20
N ALA A 221 -17.57 -13.83 6.85
CA ALA A 221 -18.57 -14.58 7.61
C ALA A 221 -18.30 -16.09 7.49
N GLY A 222 -18.35 -16.81 8.61
CA GLY A 222 -18.08 -18.24 8.71
C GLY A 222 -16.60 -18.64 8.63
N ALA A 223 -15.67 -17.69 8.48
CA ALA A 223 -14.24 -17.99 8.41
C ALA A 223 -13.57 -18.15 9.79
N GLU A 224 -12.46 -18.87 9.81
CA GLU A 224 -11.57 -19.16 10.93
C GLU A 224 -10.28 -18.29 10.81
N PRO A 225 -10.25 -17.09 11.41
CA PRO A 225 -9.12 -16.17 11.25
C PRO A 225 -7.86 -16.68 11.93
N LYS A 226 -6.74 -16.48 11.23
CA LYS A 226 -5.39 -16.54 11.80
C LYS A 226 -4.71 -15.20 11.65
N LEU A 227 -4.10 -14.73 12.72
CA LEU A 227 -3.31 -13.49 12.71
C LEU A 227 -1.84 -13.83 12.87
N LEU A 228 -1.00 -13.35 11.95
CA LEU A 228 0.43 -13.56 11.99
C LEU A 228 1.13 -12.23 12.25
N LEU A 229 2.03 -12.24 13.23
CA LEU A 229 2.78 -11.05 13.65
C LEU A 229 4.28 -11.32 13.53
N LEU A 230 4.99 -10.43 12.82
CA LEU A 230 6.44 -10.45 12.69
C LEU A 230 7.06 -9.30 13.48
N ASN A 231 7.93 -9.64 14.42
CA ASN A 231 8.77 -8.68 15.13
C ASN A 231 10.20 -8.74 14.59
N MET A 232 10.63 -7.68 13.89
CA MET A 232 12.00 -7.57 13.39
C MET A 232 12.93 -6.80 14.35
N ASN A 233 12.42 -6.36 15.50
CA ASN A 233 13.21 -5.63 16.48
C ASN A 233 14.07 -6.59 17.32
N ALA A 234 15.12 -6.01 17.92
CA ALA A 234 16.03 -6.74 18.81
C ALA A 234 15.41 -7.06 20.19
N GLU A 235 14.32 -6.39 20.55
CA GLU A 235 13.59 -6.64 21.80
C GLU A 235 12.15 -7.10 21.54
N ARG A 236 11.59 -7.78 22.54
CA ARG A 236 10.27 -8.39 22.52
C ARG A 236 9.19 -7.31 22.38
N ALA A 237 8.24 -7.54 21.48
CA ALA A 237 7.04 -6.73 21.38
C ALA A 237 5.91 -7.35 22.20
N SER A 238 5.01 -6.50 22.68
CA SER A 238 3.71 -6.90 23.23
C SER A 238 2.62 -6.27 22.39
N ALA A 239 1.58 -7.03 22.04
CA ALA A 239 0.46 -6.53 21.26
C ALA A 239 -0.90 -6.93 21.85
N THR A 240 -1.90 -6.10 21.62
CA THR A 240 -3.32 -6.43 21.86
C THR A 240 -4.05 -6.41 20.54
N VAL A 241 -4.93 -7.38 20.33
CA VAL A 241 -5.73 -7.55 19.13
C VAL A 241 -7.19 -7.29 19.49
N ASN A 242 -7.83 -6.36 18.82
CA ASN A 242 -9.28 -6.15 18.93
C ASN A 242 -9.96 -6.67 17.68
N PHE A 243 -11.10 -7.32 17.85
CA PHE A 243 -12.01 -7.67 16.78
C PHE A 243 -13.19 -6.71 16.77
N HIS A 244 -13.49 -6.17 15.60
CA HIS A 244 -14.62 -5.29 15.31
C HIS A 244 -15.64 -6.12 14.53
N SER A 245 -16.67 -6.59 15.23
CA SER A 245 -17.83 -7.27 14.63
C SER A 245 -18.90 -6.24 14.24
N PRO A 246 -20.01 -6.66 13.61
CA PRO A 246 -21.13 -5.77 13.35
C PRO A 246 -21.87 -5.32 14.61
N THR A 247 -21.71 -6.04 15.73
CA THR A 247 -22.48 -5.79 16.95
C THR A 247 -21.66 -5.18 18.07
N ALA A 248 -20.36 -5.48 18.13
CA ALA A 248 -19.48 -5.04 19.21
C ALA A 248 -17.98 -5.07 18.82
N THR A 249 -17.17 -4.37 19.61
CA THR A 249 -15.72 -4.58 19.68
C THR A 249 -15.34 -5.32 20.94
N PHE A 250 -14.44 -6.28 20.81
CA PHE A 250 -13.88 -6.99 21.95
C PHE A 250 -12.49 -7.56 21.61
N VAL A 251 -11.75 -7.96 22.62
CA VAL A 251 -10.50 -8.72 22.45
C VAL A 251 -10.88 -10.20 22.33
N PRO A 252 -10.70 -10.85 21.17
CA PRO A 252 -10.95 -12.28 21.03
C PRO A 252 -9.95 -13.08 21.87
N ALA A 253 -10.31 -14.30 22.26
CA ALA A 253 -9.43 -15.18 23.01
C ALA A 253 -8.09 -15.39 22.28
N GLY A 254 -6.98 -15.21 23.00
CA GLY A 254 -5.62 -15.28 22.44
C GLY A 254 -5.15 -13.98 21.79
N GLY A 255 -5.98 -12.92 21.79
CA GLY A 255 -5.64 -11.58 21.33
C GLY A 255 -5.11 -10.66 22.42
N GLU A 256 -5.19 -11.05 23.69
CA GLU A 256 -4.69 -10.32 24.85
C GLU A 256 -3.19 -10.55 25.10
N ASP A 257 -2.47 -9.47 25.43
CA ASP A 257 -1.05 -9.49 25.85
C ASP A 257 -0.15 -10.41 25.01
N VAL A 258 -0.33 -10.37 23.69
CA VAL A 258 0.37 -11.20 22.72
C VAL A 258 1.86 -10.88 22.78
N SER A 259 2.64 -11.87 23.19
CA SER A 259 4.09 -11.73 23.31
C SER A 259 4.80 -12.18 22.05
N ILE A 260 5.54 -11.26 21.42
CA ILE A 260 6.21 -11.51 20.14
C ILE A 260 7.73 -11.42 20.35
N PRO A 261 8.45 -12.55 20.40
CA PRO A 261 9.89 -12.56 20.63
C PRO A 261 10.65 -11.74 19.58
N PRO A 262 11.88 -11.26 19.90
CA PRO A 262 12.75 -10.62 18.93
C PRO A 262 12.96 -11.47 17.68
N HIS A 263 13.06 -10.83 16.52
CA HIS A 263 13.38 -11.49 15.24
C HIS A 263 12.56 -12.75 14.94
N SER A 264 11.28 -12.76 15.33
CA SER A 264 10.45 -13.97 15.28
C SER A 264 9.06 -13.69 14.74
N VAL A 265 8.41 -14.75 14.27
CA VAL A 265 7.00 -14.76 13.88
C VAL A 265 6.17 -15.52 14.90
N VAL A 266 5.02 -14.97 15.25
CA VAL A 266 3.98 -15.68 16.01
C VAL A 266 2.71 -15.77 15.18
N GLN A 267 1.98 -16.87 15.35
CA GLN A 267 0.68 -17.09 14.75
C GLN A 267 -0.36 -17.26 15.87
N LEU A 268 -1.45 -16.52 15.76
CA LEU A 268 -2.59 -16.59 16.66
C LEU A 268 -3.75 -17.24 15.92
N ASP A 269 -4.40 -18.20 16.57
CA ASP A 269 -5.69 -18.74 16.14
C ASP A 269 -6.79 -17.96 16.85
N LEU A 270 -7.58 -17.21 16.09
CA LEU A 270 -8.63 -16.33 16.62
C LEU A 270 -10.04 -16.89 16.37
N ALA A 271 -10.14 -18.09 15.78
CA ALA A 271 -11.40 -18.65 15.31
C ALA A 271 -12.45 -18.80 16.41
N GLN A 272 -12.05 -19.32 17.57
CA GLN A 272 -12.95 -19.48 18.72
C GLN A 272 -13.44 -18.14 19.27
N GLY A 273 -12.61 -17.09 19.17
CA GLY A 273 -12.93 -15.77 19.70
C GLY A 273 -13.95 -15.00 18.86
N VAL A 274 -13.97 -15.19 17.54
CA VAL A 274 -14.84 -14.41 16.64
C VAL A 274 -16.16 -15.07 16.27
N ALA A 275 -16.34 -16.36 16.61
CA ALA A 275 -17.55 -17.14 16.35
C ALA A 275 -18.05 -17.10 14.88
N GLY A 276 -17.14 -16.90 13.92
CA GLY A 276 -17.46 -16.79 12.50
C GLY A 276 -18.15 -15.49 12.09
N GLU A 277 -18.19 -14.46 12.92
CA GLU A 277 -18.73 -13.16 12.51
C GLU A 277 -17.83 -12.50 11.44
N PRO A 278 -18.41 -11.80 10.44
CA PRO A 278 -17.62 -10.95 9.56
C PRO A 278 -17.10 -9.73 10.32
N GLY A 279 -15.99 -9.15 9.89
CA GLY A 279 -15.48 -7.97 10.58
C GLY A 279 -14.08 -7.56 10.20
N ALA A 280 -13.44 -6.86 11.11
CA ALA A 280 -12.06 -6.43 10.98
C ALA A 280 -11.30 -6.57 12.30
N PHE A 281 -9.99 -6.60 12.22
CA PHE A 281 -9.13 -6.55 13.39
C PHE A 281 -8.36 -5.23 13.47
N THR A 282 -8.08 -4.78 14.68
CA THR A 282 -6.99 -3.84 14.92
C THR A 282 -5.93 -4.49 15.78
N VAL A 283 -4.66 -4.22 15.48
CA VAL A 283 -3.52 -4.66 16.27
C VAL A 283 -2.85 -3.43 16.85
N GLU A 284 -2.64 -3.40 18.16
CA GLU A 284 -1.93 -2.33 18.87
C GLU A 284 -0.73 -2.94 19.59
N ALA A 285 0.47 -2.53 19.21
CA ALA A 285 1.73 -3.02 19.76
C ALA A 285 2.54 -1.89 20.40
N ASP A 286 3.35 -2.24 21.41
CA ASP A 286 4.26 -1.31 22.09
C ASP A 286 5.41 -0.82 21.19
N ARG A 287 5.62 -1.49 20.06
CA ARG A 287 6.67 -1.20 19.07
C ARG A 287 6.26 -1.65 17.67
N PRO A 288 6.96 -1.18 16.61
CA PRO A 288 6.63 -1.57 15.24
C PRO A 288 6.71 -3.08 15.01
N VAL A 289 5.60 -3.68 14.59
CA VAL A 289 5.50 -5.07 14.12
C VAL A 289 4.85 -5.08 12.75
N SER A 290 4.95 -6.19 12.02
CA SER A 290 4.14 -6.41 10.80
C SER A 290 3.00 -7.35 11.13
N ALA A 291 1.83 -7.12 10.55
CA ALA A 291 0.65 -7.94 10.80
C ALA A 291 0.00 -8.42 9.49
N LEU A 292 -0.38 -9.68 9.46
CA LEU A 292 -1.11 -10.29 8.36
C LEU A 292 -2.32 -11.05 8.90
N LEU A 293 -3.50 -10.66 8.45
CA LEU A 293 -4.71 -11.43 8.65
C LEU A 293 -4.84 -12.49 7.55
N ILE A 294 -5.11 -13.72 7.95
CA ILE A 294 -5.54 -14.80 7.07
C ILE A 294 -6.99 -15.12 7.38
N THR A 295 -7.83 -15.10 6.35
CA THR A 295 -9.25 -15.45 6.42
C THR A 295 -9.51 -16.67 5.52
N GLY A 296 -10.36 -17.60 5.97
CA GLY A 296 -10.61 -18.89 5.30
C GLY A 296 -11.09 -19.95 6.29
N GLY A 297 -10.92 -21.23 5.98
CA GLY A 297 -11.28 -22.33 6.87
C GLY A 297 -10.10 -23.27 7.12
N ALA A 298 -10.33 -24.59 6.99
CA ALA A 298 -9.30 -25.63 7.11
C ALA A 298 -8.04 -25.38 6.25
N GLN A 299 -8.16 -24.59 5.19
CA GLN A 299 -7.04 -23.96 4.49
C GLN A 299 -7.27 -22.43 4.44
N PRO A 300 -6.21 -21.62 4.55
CA PRO A 300 -6.26 -20.19 4.23
C PRO A 300 -6.82 -19.92 2.83
N GLN A 301 -7.72 -18.93 2.67
CA GLN A 301 -8.34 -18.61 1.37
C GLN A 301 -8.06 -17.18 0.91
N ALA A 302 -7.80 -16.24 1.81
CA ALA A 302 -7.24 -14.93 1.47
C ALA A 302 -6.34 -14.39 2.58
N ALA A 303 -5.48 -13.44 2.19
CA ALA A 303 -4.59 -12.73 3.07
C ALA A 303 -4.83 -11.23 2.97
N SER A 304 -4.82 -10.54 4.10
CA SER A 304 -5.08 -9.10 4.22
C SER A 304 -4.00 -8.46 5.08
N GLY A 305 -3.38 -7.42 4.55
CA GLY A 305 -2.45 -6.55 5.27
C GLY A 305 -3.16 -5.33 5.86
N ALA A 306 -2.38 -4.40 6.41
CA ALA A 306 -2.93 -3.14 6.90
C ALA A 306 -3.59 -2.32 5.78
N ALA A 307 -4.80 -1.83 6.02
CA ALA A 307 -5.50 -0.88 5.17
C ALA A 307 -5.42 0.53 5.78
N ALA A 308 -5.41 1.56 4.93
CA ALA A 308 -5.41 2.93 5.41
C ALA A 308 -6.80 3.31 5.93
N ALA A 309 -6.84 4.05 7.03
CA ALA A 309 -8.07 4.64 7.55
C ALA A 309 -8.25 6.08 7.03
N ASP A 310 -9.43 6.40 6.48
CA ASP A 310 -9.78 7.74 6.02
C ASP A 310 -11.30 7.98 6.14
N THR A 311 -11.69 9.23 6.02
CA THR A 311 -13.08 9.70 5.88
C THR A 311 -13.67 9.46 4.49
N ALA A 312 -12.84 9.23 3.46
CA ALA A 312 -13.28 8.96 2.10
C ALA A 312 -12.41 7.87 1.46
N LEU A 313 -13.06 6.78 1.07
CA LEU A 313 -12.44 5.54 0.63
C LEU A 313 -13.06 5.06 -0.69
N SER A 314 -12.29 4.36 -1.53
CA SER A 314 -12.84 3.68 -2.71
C SER A 314 -12.09 2.40 -3.08
N ALA A 315 -12.78 1.54 -3.83
CA ALA A 315 -12.21 0.38 -4.51
C ALA A 315 -13.12 -0.06 -5.67
N LEU A 316 -12.54 -0.74 -6.66
CA LEU A 316 -13.32 -1.57 -7.59
C LEU A 316 -13.46 -2.96 -6.99
N LEU A 317 -14.69 -3.41 -6.77
CA LEU A 317 -14.99 -4.68 -6.13
C LEU A 317 -15.66 -5.63 -7.14
N PRO A 318 -15.24 -6.90 -7.25
CA PRO A 318 -15.96 -7.93 -8.00
C PRO A 318 -17.41 -8.05 -7.52
N GLY A 319 -18.33 -8.32 -8.45
CA GLY A 319 -19.74 -8.53 -8.11
C GLY A 319 -19.93 -9.69 -7.13
N GLY A 320 -20.95 -9.57 -6.28
CA GLY A 320 -21.24 -10.54 -5.22
C GLY A 320 -20.34 -10.42 -3.98
N SER A 321 -19.34 -9.54 -3.98
CA SER A 321 -18.53 -9.27 -2.78
C SER A 321 -19.38 -8.72 -1.63
N THR A 322 -18.88 -8.83 -0.40
CA THR A 322 -19.40 -8.12 0.76
C THR A 322 -18.47 -6.96 1.09
N LEU A 323 -18.97 -5.73 1.03
CA LEU A 323 -18.27 -4.56 1.53
C LEU A 323 -18.32 -4.55 3.06
N GLN A 324 -17.17 -4.37 3.68
CA GLN A 324 -17.01 -4.21 5.12
C GLN A 324 -16.38 -2.85 5.42
N LEU A 325 -17.02 -2.06 6.28
CA LEU A 325 -16.55 -0.73 6.69
C LEU A 325 -16.53 -0.64 8.21
N THR A 326 -15.35 -0.43 8.78
CA THR A 326 -15.14 -0.39 10.23
C THR A 326 -14.98 1.04 10.70
N ASN A 327 -15.84 1.46 11.62
CA ASN A 327 -15.82 2.79 12.23
C ASN A 327 -14.82 2.82 13.38
N LEU A 328 -13.76 3.63 13.28
CA LEU A 328 -12.78 3.77 14.36
C LEU A 328 -13.15 4.82 15.40
N SER A 329 -14.31 5.47 15.32
CA SER A 329 -14.72 6.47 16.30
C SER A 329 -15.45 5.85 17.50
N ALA A 330 -15.54 6.63 18.58
CA ALA A 330 -16.29 6.26 19.78
C ALA A 330 -17.79 6.56 19.66
N GLN A 331 -18.26 7.02 18.51
CA GLN A 331 -19.65 7.37 18.25
C GLN A 331 -20.15 6.61 17.01
N GLU A 332 -21.46 6.40 16.91
CA GLU A 332 -22.06 5.93 15.67
C GLU A 332 -21.81 6.94 14.54
N THR A 333 -21.59 6.46 13.31
CA THR A 333 -21.44 7.29 12.12
C THR A 333 -22.38 6.82 11.03
N SER A 334 -22.97 7.78 10.30
CA SER A 334 -23.63 7.51 9.02
C SER A 334 -22.59 7.51 7.91
N VAL A 335 -22.60 6.49 7.08
CA VAL A 335 -21.72 6.34 5.92
C VAL A 335 -22.55 6.41 4.65
N GLU A 336 -22.20 7.32 3.75
CA GLU A 336 -22.74 7.33 2.40
C GLU A 336 -21.88 6.39 1.53
N VAL A 337 -22.52 5.39 0.93
CA VAL A 337 -21.88 4.41 0.05
C VAL A 337 -22.47 4.53 -1.35
N LEU A 338 -21.64 4.84 -2.35
CA LEU A 338 -22.02 4.78 -3.75
C LEU A 338 -21.58 3.43 -4.32
N ILE A 339 -22.53 2.62 -4.81
CA ILE A 339 -22.26 1.36 -5.49
C ILE A 339 -22.62 1.55 -6.96
N GLY A 340 -21.62 1.68 -7.83
CA GLY A 340 -21.85 1.98 -9.25
C GLY A 340 -22.60 3.29 -9.46
N GLY A 341 -22.37 4.27 -8.58
CA GLY A 341 -23.06 5.55 -8.56
C GLY A 341 -24.46 5.53 -7.93
N GLN A 342 -24.94 4.39 -7.45
CA GLN A 342 -26.21 4.31 -6.70
C GLN A 342 -25.97 4.54 -5.21
N PRO A 343 -26.59 5.56 -4.59
CA PRO A 343 -26.37 5.85 -3.18
C PRO A 343 -27.10 4.86 -2.27
N THR A 344 -26.42 4.48 -1.19
CA THR A 344 -26.94 3.69 -0.07
C THR A 344 -26.38 4.29 1.22
N THR A 345 -27.21 4.43 2.24
CA THR A 345 -26.76 4.89 3.57
C THR A 345 -26.59 3.69 4.48
N LEU A 346 -25.45 3.61 5.14
CA LEU A 346 -25.12 2.60 6.14
C LEU A 346 -24.84 3.29 7.48
N SER A 347 -25.62 2.96 8.51
CA SER A 347 -25.23 3.34 9.88
C SER A 347 -24.24 2.31 10.43
N VAL A 348 -23.12 2.79 10.96
CA VAL A 348 -22.07 1.96 11.56
C VAL A 348 -21.87 2.40 13.01
N ALA A 349 -22.21 1.51 13.95
CA ALA A 349 -22.06 1.76 15.37
C ALA A 349 -20.60 2.08 15.76
N ALA A 350 -20.43 2.71 16.92
CA ALA A 350 -19.11 3.03 17.47
C ALA A 350 -18.23 1.79 17.54
N ARG A 351 -17.02 1.87 16.97
CA ARG A 351 -16.04 0.77 16.93
C ARG A 351 -16.52 -0.51 16.21
N ALA A 352 -17.66 -0.51 15.54
CA ALA A 352 -18.20 -1.69 14.88
C ALA A 352 -17.89 -1.72 13.37
N THR A 353 -18.20 -2.85 12.73
CA THR A 353 -18.09 -3.05 11.28
C THR A 353 -19.47 -3.14 10.62
N GLY A 354 -19.79 -2.18 9.77
CA GLY A 354 -20.95 -2.27 8.90
C GLY A 354 -20.68 -3.17 7.69
N VAL A 355 -21.71 -3.87 7.23
CA VAL A 355 -21.63 -4.77 6.07
C VAL A 355 -22.69 -4.42 5.03
N VAL A 356 -22.31 -4.43 3.76
CA VAL A 356 -23.21 -4.19 2.62
C VAL A 356 -22.90 -5.18 1.51
N ALA A 357 -23.92 -5.81 0.95
CA ALA A 357 -23.74 -6.71 -0.19
C ALA A 357 -23.50 -5.90 -1.47
N ILE A 358 -22.52 -6.32 -2.26
CA ILE A 358 -22.30 -5.83 -3.62
C ILE A 358 -23.12 -6.69 -4.57
N PRO A 359 -23.93 -6.10 -5.47
CA PRO A 359 -24.69 -6.87 -6.46
C PRO A 359 -23.81 -7.82 -7.27
N GLU A 360 -24.36 -8.95 -7.69
CA GLU A 360 -23.68 -9.83 -8.65
C GLU A 360 -23.49 -9.13 -10.00
N GLY A 361 -22.46 -9.54 -10.76
CA GLY A 361 -22.15 -9.00 -12.08
C GLY A 361 -20.71 -8.54 -12.21
N ASP A 362 -20.49 -7.61 -13.15
CA ASP A 362 -19.17 -7.03 -13.42
C ASP A 362 -18.64 -6.26 -12.21
N PRO A 363 -17.30 -6.13 -12.07
CA PRO A 363 -16.74 -5.32 -11.00
C PRO A 363 -17.28 -3.89 -10.99
N VAL A 364 -17.60 -3.40 -9.81
CA VAL A 364 -18.28 -2.11 -9.61
C VAL A 364 -17.44 -1.20 -8.72
N LEU A 365 -17.40 0.09 -9.07
CA LEU A 365 -16.76 1.10 -8.23
C LEU A 365 -17.61 1.31 -6.98
N VAL A 366 -16.97 1.17 -5.83
CA VAL A 366 -17.53 1.47 -4.52
C VAL A 366 -16.78 2.66 -3.95
N GLU A 367 -17.53 3.67 -3.53
CA GLU A 367 -17.03 4.85 -2.84
C GLU A 367 -17.77 4.99 -1.51
N ALA A 368 -17.02 5.18 -0.42
CA ALA A 368 -17.58 5.35 0.92
C ALA A 368 -17.08 6.65 1.53
N SER A 369 -17.99 7.46 2.08
CA SER A 369 -17.67 8.70 2.75
C SER A 369 -18.40 8.84 4.09
N ALA A 370 -17.71 9.37 5.09
CA ALA A 370 -18.26 9.61 6.42
C ALA A 370 -17.53 10.76 7.14
N GLU A 371 -18.10 11.24 8.23
CA GLU A 371 -17.43 12.21 9.12
C GLU A 371 -16.34 11.55 9.97
N ALA A 372 -16.51 10.27 10.32
CA ALA A 372 -15.53 9.48 11.05
C ALA A 372 -14.51 8.82 10.12
N GLN A 373 -13.31 8.53 10.65
CA GLN A 373 -12.35 7.68 9.95
C GLN A 373 -12.88 6.24 9.89
N LEU A 374 -12.85 5.70 8.69
CA LEU A 374 -13.20 4.33 8.35
C LEU A 374 -11.98 3.61 7.79
N PHE A 375 -11.95 2.30 7.93
CA PHE A 375 -11.14 1.44 7.07
C PHE A 375 -12.00 0.25 6.65
N GLY A 376 -11.66 -0.40 5.54
CA GLY A 376 -12.54 -1.44 5.01
C GLY A 376 -11.97 -2.22 3.85
N ALA A 377 -12.71 -3.24 3.44
CA ALA A 377 -12.40 -4.07 2.29
C ALA A 377 -13.68 -4.64 1.66
N GLY A 378 -13.60 -5.01 0.39
CA GLY A 378 -14.50 -6.00 -0.20
C GLY A 378 -13.98 -7.40 0.04
N VAL A 379 -14.86 -8.31 0.48
CA VAL A 379 -14.56 -9.73 0.68
C VAL A 379 -15.37 -10.56 -0.30
N THR A 380 -14.75 -11.42 -1.08
CA THR A 380 -15.48 -12.27 -2.04
C THR A 380 -16.31 -13.36 -1.32
N PRO A 381 -17.38 -13.89 -1.94
CA PRO A 381 -18.28 -14.90 -1.32
C PRO A 381 -17.60 -16.12 -0.70
N ASP A 382 -16.46 -16.53 -1.27
CA ASP A 382 -15.69 -17.72 -0.86
C ASP A 382 -14.43 -17.34 -0.04
N ALA A 383 -14.34 -16.08 0.42
CA ALA A 383 -13.18 -15.52 1.12
C ALA A 383 -11.85 -15.74 0.36
N THR A 384 -11.87 -15.79 -0.97
CA THR A 384 -10.69 -16.02 -1.83
C THR A 384 -9.88 -14.75 -2.09
N ALA A 385 -10.48 -13.60 -1.83
CA ALA A 385 -9.86 -12.30 -1.96
C ALA A 385 -10.40 -11.33 -0.90
N VAL A 386 -9.48 -10.55 -0.35
CA VAL A 386 -9.78 -9.34 0.43
C VAL A 386 -9.18 -8.17 -0.33
N ILE A 387 -10.04 -7.25 -0.75
CA ILE A 387 -9.69 -6.10 -1.57
C ILE A 387 -9.82 -4.86 -0.69
N PRO A 388 -8.71 -4.33 -0.13
CA PRO A 388 -8.77 -3.18 0.75
C PRO A 388 -9.25 -1.95 -0.01
N LEU A 389 -10.07 -1.14 0.65
CA LEU A 389 -10.40 0.18 0.15
C LEU A 389 -9.22 1.13 0.40
N THR A 390 -9.07 2.12 -0.47
CA THR A 390 -7.98 3.10 -0.40
C THR A 390 -8.51 4.52 -0.29
N PRO A 391 -7.79 5.43 0.40
CA PRO A 391 -8.17 6.84 0.48
C PRO A 391 -8.32 7.50 -0.89
N THR A 392 -9.37 8.30 -1.07
CA THR A 392 -9.62 9.06 -2.31
C THR A 392 -9.12 10.50 -2.26
N LYS A 393 -8.88 11.02 -1.05
CA LYS A 393 -8.38 12.38 -0.85
C LYS A 393 -6.89 12.43 -1.17
N VAL A 394 -6.54 13.28 -2.12
CA VAL A 394 -5.15 13.61 -2.43
C VAL A 394 -4.60 14.47 -1.27
N PRO A 395 -3.54 14.03 -0.58
CA PRO A 395 -2.91 14.86 0.44
C PRO A 395 -2.40 16.17 -0.20
N ASP A 396 -2.65 17.31 0.45
CA ASP A 396 -2.03 18.56 0.04
C ASP A 396 -0.50 18.42 0.18
N PRO A 397 0.27 18.59 -0.90
CA PRO A 397 1.71 18.38 -0.83
C PRO A 397 2.36 19.53 -0.06
N ASP A 398 3.10 19.18 1.01
CA ASP A 398 3.90 20.17 1.73
C ASP A 398 4.91 20.83 0.78
N PRO A 399 4.93 22.17 0.67
CA PRO A 399 5.88 22.84 -0.21
C PRO A 399 7.32 22.62 0.24
N MET A 400 8.18 22.16 -0.66
CA MET A 400 9.60 21.96 -0.40
C MET A 400 10.41 23.17 -0.83
N GLU A 401 11.48 23.50 -0.09
CA GLU A 401 12.45 24.51 -0.55
C GLU A 401 13.31 23.91 -1.67
N ALA A 402 13.27 24.54 -2.85
CA ALA A 402 14.09 24.21 -3.99
C ALA A 402 15.09 25.34 -4.25
N GLU A 403 16.37 24.99 -4.38
CA GLU A 403 17.42 25.94 -4.72
C GLU A 403 17.30 26.38 -6.20
N LEU A 404 17.33 27.68 -6.42
CA LEU A 404 17.27 28.25 -7.76
C LEU A 404 18.64 28.15 -8.45
N VAL A 405 18.84 27.09 -9.25
CA VAL A 405 20.06 26.89 -10.05
C VAL A 405 20.07 27.85 -11.25
N ARG A 406 21.00 28.81 -11.26
CA ARG A 406 21.07 29.92 -12.23
C ARG A 406 21.53 29.52 -13.66
N THR A 407 21.76 28.25 -13.97
CA THR A 407 22.42 27.81 -15.22
C THR A 407 21.48 27.36 -16.34
N LEU A 408 20.16 27.54 -16.21
CA LEU A 408 19.20 27.28 -17.28
C LEU A 408 18.50 28.59 -17.67
N ARG A 409 19.14 29.37 -18.54
CA ARG A 409 18.48 30.40 -19.35
C ARG A 409 18.75 30.12 -20.82
#